data_AF-A0A522WJC7-F1
#
_entry.id   AF-A0A522WJC7-F1
#
_cell.length_a   1.000
_cell.length_b   1.000
_cell.length_c   1.000
_cell.angle_alpha   90.00
_cell.angle_beta   90.00
_cell.angle_gamma   90.00
#
_symmetry.space_group_name_H-M   'P 1'
#
loop_
_entity.id
_entity.type
_entity.pdbx_description
1 polymer ?
#
loop_
_entity_poly.entity_id
_entity_poly.type
_entity_poly.pdbx_seq_one_letter_code
_entity_poly.pdbx_strand_id
1 'polypeptide(L)'
;HVESETPELLDLRRTLVQMLLVEGNHFCPSCEKSGKCMLQGLAYDLGVMSPHFPQYFSKREVDATHPDMLLDFNRCILCELCVRASAEVDKKNVFSLSGRGNTKHLICNSESGKLGDTNLAATDKAANVCPVGVILHKRHGFEVPYGRRRFDTAPISDNPVQYAPVKEQV
;
A
#
# COMPACT_ATOMS: atom_id res chain seq x y z
N HIS A 1 17.23 -2.44 27.58
CA HIS A 1 17.50 -3.36 26.45
C HIS A 1 16.21 -3.49 25.66
N VAL A 2 16.25 -3.35 24.34
CA VAL A 2 15.07 -3.49 23.47
C VAL A 2 15.36 -4.63 22.52
N GLU A 3 14.52 -5.66 22.53
CA GLU A 3 14.63 -6.82 21.65
C GLU A 3 13.50 -6.78 20.63
N SER A 4 13.87 -6.70 19.35
CA SER A 4 12.92 -6.61 18.23
C SER A 4 12.85 -7.89 17.40
N GLU A 5 13.65 -8.90 17.74
CA GLU A 5 13.84 -10.13 16.97
C GLU A 5 13.70 -11.38 17.86
N THR A 6 12.60 -11.47 18.60
CA THR A 6 12.26 -12.70 19.34
C THR A 6 11.34 -13.59 18.51
N PRO A 7 11.35 -14.93 18.73
CA PRO A 7 10.46 -15.85 18.02
C PRO A 7 8.98 -15.46 18.12
N GLU A 8 8.54 -14.96 19.27
CA GLU A 8 7.16 -14.53 19.52
C GLU A 8 6.80 -13.29 18.69
N LEU A 9 7.72 -12.32 18.60
CA LEU A 9 7.50 -11.11 17.79
C LEU A 9 7.47 -11.44 16.29
N LEU A 10 8.31 -12.36 15.83
CA LEU A 10 8.30 -12.81 14.45
C LEU A 10 6.99 -13.52 14.09
N ASP A 11 6.46 -14.35 14.98
CA ASP A 11 5.18 -15.03 14.77
C ASP A 11 3.99 -14.06 14.75
N LEU A 12 3.99 -13.07 15.65
CA LEU A 12 3.00 -12.01 15.65
C LEU A 12 3.04 -11.20 14.33
N ARG A 13 4.23 -10.83 13.85
CA ARG A 13 4.40 -10.13 12.57
C ARG A 13 3.90 -10.96 11.39
N ARG A 14 4.22 -12.25 11.34
CA ARG A 14 3.68 -13.18 10.32
C ARG A 14 2.16 -13.19 10.34
N THR A 15 1.55 -13.24 11.51
CA THR A 15 0.09 -13.24 11.67
C THR A 15 -0.52 -11.94 11.15
N LEU A 16 0.03 -10.78 11.52
CA LEU A 16 -0.45 -9.47 11.05
C LEU A 16 -0.34 -9.32 9.53
N VAL A 17 0.77 -9.75 8.94
CA VAL A 17 0.96 -9.69 7.47
C VAL A 17 -0.06 -10.59 6.77
N GLN A 18 -0.32 -11.79 7.30
CA GLN A 18 -1.35 -12.67 6.75
C GLN A 18 -2.75 -12.06 6.86
N MET A 19 -3.08 -11.38 7.96
CA MET A 19 -4.36 -10.67 8.12
C MET A 19 -4.54 -9.59 7.05
N LEU A 20 -3.51 -8.77 6.82
CA LEU A 20 -3.54 -7.76 5.76
C LEU A 20 -3.71 -8.39 4.37
N LEU A 21 -3.03 -9.51 4.10
CA LEU A 21 -3.11 -10.22 2.83
C LEU A 21 -4.50 -10.80 2.55
N VAL A 22 -5.28 -11.15 3.58
CA VAL A 22 -6.62 -11.75 3.40
C VAL A 22 -7.78 -10.76 3.46
N GLU A 23 -7.57 -9.59 4.06
CA GLU A 23 -8.55 -8.50 4.10
C GLU A 23 -8.74 -7.88 2.70
N GLY A 24 -7.64 -7.73 1.96
CA GLY A 24 -7.62 -7.23 0.59
C GLY A 24 -7.53 -8.32 -0.48
N ASN A 25 -7.68 -7.92 -1.73
CA ASN A 25 -7.46 -8.80 -2.89
C ASN A 25 -6.01 -8.67 -3.38
N HIS A 26 -5.08 -9.34 -2.70
CA HIS A 26 -3.64 -9.25 -2.97
C HIS A 26 -3.16 -10.26 -4.04
N PHE A 27 -3.70 -10.17 -5.25
CA PHE A 27 -3.29 -10.99 -6.38
C PHE A 27 -1.99 -10.48 -7.03
N CYS A 28 -0.86 -10.75 -6.35
CA CYS A 28 0.46 -10.26 -6.73
C CYS A 28 0.88 -10.55 -8.19
N PRO A 29 0.52 -11.69 -8.83
CA PRO A 29 0.89 -11.95 -10.22
C PRO A 29 0.39 -10.92 -11.23
N SER A 30 -0.77 -10.29 -10.97
CA SER A 30 -1.35 -9.27 -11.85
C SER A 30 -1.15 -7.84 -11.36
N CYS A 31 -0.46 -7.65 -10.23
CA CYS A 31 -0.26 -6.34 -9.62
C CYS A 31 0.99 -5.66 -10.18
N GLU A 32 0.83 -4.45 -10.74
CA GLU A 32 1.93 -3.61 -11.25
C GLU A 32 2.95 -3.18 -10.18
N LYS A 33 2.56 -3.26 -8.90
CA LYS A 33 3.44 -2.99 -7.75
C LYS A 33 4.26 -4.22 -7.33
N SER A 34 4.04 -5.39 -7.92
CA SER A 34 4.76 -6.62 -7.59
C SER A 34 6.27 -6.46 -7.77
N GLY A 35 7.07 -6.91 -6.80
CA GLY A 35 8.52 -6.70 -6.74
C GLY A 35 8.94 -5.29 -6.30
N LYS A 36 7.99 -4.38 -6.05
CA LYS A 36 8.23 -3.05 -5.42
C LYS A 36 7.18 -2.70 -4.34
N CYS A 37 6.42 -3.69 -3.89
CA CYS A 37 5.36 -3.59 -2.90
C CYS A 37 5.90 -3.97 -1.51
N MET A 38 5.77 -3.09 -0.52
CA MET A 38 6.34 -3.33 0.79
C MET A 38 5.63 -4.46 1.56
N LEU A 39 4.31 -4.61 1.41
CA LEU A 39 3.58 -5.73 2.02
C LEU A 39 4.08 -7.07 1.47
N GLN A 40 4.32 -7.15 0.16
CA GLN A 40 4.85 -8.34 -0.49
C GLN A 40 6.29 -8.62 -0.02
N GLY A 41 7.15 -7.60 0.01
CA GLY A 41 8.52 -7.73 0.52
C GLY A 41 8.55 -8.23 1.96
N LEU A 42 7.71 -7.66 2.83
CA LEU A 42 7.62 -8.09 4.24
C LEU A 42 7.09 -9.52 4.36
N ALA A 43 6.15 -9.94 3.50
CA ALA A 43 5.69 -11.32 3.45
C ALA A 43 6.82 -12.28 3.09
N TYR A 44 7.68 -11.93 2.12
CA TYR A 44 8.85 -12.73 1.77
C TYR A 44 9.87 -12.80 2.90
N ASP A 45 10.24 -11.68 3.51
CA ASP A 45 11.21 -11.63 4.61
C ASP A 45 10.75 -12.44 5.83
N LEU A 46 9.43 -12.50 6.08
CA LEU A 46 8.86 -13.27 7.19
C LEU A 46 8.57 -14.74 6.84
N GLY A 47 8.82 -15.17 5.59
CA GLY A 47 8.57 -16.54 5.12
C GLY A 47 7.08 -16.88 4.92
N VAL A 48 6.22 -15.89 4.66
CA VAL A 48 4.80 -16.09 4.41
C VAL A 48 4.59 -16.54 2.96
N MET A 49 4.46 -17.86 2.75
CA MET A 49 4.23 -18.46 1.42
C MET A 49 2.76 -18.44 1.00
N SER A 50 1.85 -18.60 1.96
CA SER A 50 0.40 -18.53 1.77
C SER A 50 -0.24 -18.06 3.08
N PRO A 51 -1.30 -17.25 3.04
CA PRO A 51 -2.08 -16.97 4.23
C PRO A 51 -2.81 -18.24 4.71
N HIS A 52 -2.90 -18.41 6.03
CA HIS A 52 -3.66 -19.50 6.66
C HIS A 52 -5.15 -19.14 6.88
N PHE A 53 -5.49 -17.85 6.78
CA PHE A 53 -6.84 -17.35 6.98
C PHE A 53 -7.67 -17.40 5.69
N PRO A 54 -9.00 -17.54 5.79
CA PRO A 54 -9.88 -17.42 4.63
C PRO A 54 -9.85 -15.98 4.07
N GLN A 55 -9.85 -15.89 2.75
CA GLN A 55 -9.90 -14.63 2.00
C GLN A 55 -11.27 -13.95 2.18
N TYR A 56 -11.28 -12.62 2.32
CA TYR A 56 -12.52 -11.84 2.43
C TYR A 56 -13.17 -11.59 1.07
N PHE A 57 -12.38 -11.59 -0.02
CA PHE A 57 -12.84 -11.25 -1.37
C PHE A 57 -13.64 -9.94 -1.40
N SER A 58 -13.05 -8.88 -0.82
CA SER A 58 -13.70 -7.57 -0.79
C SER A 58 -14.04 -7.10 -2.21
N LYS A 59 -15.22 -6.49 -2.37
CA LYS A 59 -15.75 -6.02 -3.66
C LYS A 59 -15.84 -4.52 -3.65
N ARG A 60 -14.70 -3.85 -3.79
CA ARG A 60 -14.61 -2.39 -3.95
C ARG A 60 -14.34 -2.09 -5.42
N GLU A 61 -15.00 -1.06 -5.95
CA GLU A 61 -14.79 -0.65 -7.33
C GLU A 61 -13.41 -0.04 -7.53
N VAL A 62 -12.88 -0.16 -8.74
CA VAL A 62 -11.68 0.57 -9.15
C VAL A 62 -12.10 1.98 -9.54
N ASP A 63 -11.36 2.99 -9.08
CA ASP A 63 -11.55 4.37 -9.53
C ASP A 63 -10.48 4.73 -10.56
N ALA A 64 -10.92 4.89 -11.81
CA ALA A 64 -10.10 5.30 -12.94
C ALA A 64 -10.53 6.66 -13.51
N THR A 65 -11.24 7.49 -12.73
CA THR A 65 -11.80 8.77 -13.20
C THR A 65 -10.74 9.85 -13.44
N HIS A 66 -9.65 9.86 -12.67
CA HIS A 66 -8.53 10.78 -12.86
C HIS A 66 -7.77 10.47 -14.16
N PRO A 67 -7.35 11.46 -14.97
CA PRO A 67 -6.69 11.23 -16.27
C PRO A 67 -5.41 10.38 -16.16
N ASP A 68 -4.60 10.62 -15.13
CA ASP A 68 -3.27 9.98 -14.98
C ASP A 68 -3.15 8.96 -13.85
N MET A 69 -4.17 8.83 -13.01
CA MET A 69 -4.10 8.03 -11.78
C MET A 69 -5.22 6.99 -11.74
N LEU A 70 -4.95 5.86 -11.11
CA LEU A 70 -5.85 4.74 -10.89
C LEU A 70 -5.82 4.34 -9.42
N LEU A 71 -6.99 4.04 -8.84
CA LEU A 71 -7.12 3.51 -7.47
C LEU A 71 -7.73 2.10 -7.50
N ASP A 72 -7.00 1.13 -6.97
CA ASP A 72 -7.55 -0.19 -6.62
C ASP A 72 -7.70 -0.30 -5.10
N PHE A 73 -8.89 0.01 -4.60
CA PHE A 73 -9.18 0.04 -3.16
C PHE A 73 -9.18 -1.35 -2.49
N ASN A 74 -9.22 -2.44 -3.26
CA ASN A 74 -9.15 -3.78 -2.69
C ASN A 74 -7.75 -4.13 -2.19
N ARG A 75 -6.73 -3.34 -2.55
CA ARG A 75 -5.33 -3.59 -2.16
C ARG A 75 -4.87 -2.69 -0.99
N CYS A 76 -5.80 -1.93 -0.40
CA CYS A 76 -5.49 -0.94 0.63
C CYS A 76 -5.35 -1.56 2.02
N ILE A 77 -4.22 -1.28 2.66
CA ILE A 77 -3.89 -1.70 4.03
C ILE A 77 -4.14 -0.60 5.08
N LEU A 78 -4.86 0.47 4.71
CA LEU A 78 -5.28 1.55 5.62
C LEU A 78 -4.14 2.22 6.41
N CYS A 79 -2.94 2.31 5.84
CA CYS A 79 -1.75 2.91 6.49
C CYS A 79 -1.76 4.45 6.63
N GLU A 80 -2.76 5.12 6.05
CA GLU A 80 -2.97 6.58 6.10
C GLU A 80 -1.81 7.44 5.56
N LEU A 81 -0.83 6.85 4.86
CA LEU A 81 0.28 7.62 4.26
C LEU A 81 -0.19 8.62 3.20
N CYS A 82 -1.13 8.22 2.33
CA CYS A 82 -1.71 9.12 1.32
C CYS A 82 -2.56 10.24 1.95
N VAL A 83 -3.31 9.92 3.02
CA VAL A 83 -4.12 10.88 3.77
C VAL A 83 -3.21 11.96 4.38
N ARG A 84 -2.18 11.53 5.13
CA ARG A 84 -1.21 12.46 5.74
C ARG A 84 -0.42 13.25 4.70
N ALA A 85 0.09 12.61 3.65
CA ALA A 85 0.80 13.31 2.58
C ALA A 85 -0.09 14.39 1.93
N SER A 86 -1.34 14.06 1.64
CA SER A 86 -2.26 15.00 1.01
C SER A 86 -2.64 16.18 1.93
N ALA A 87 -2.77 15.95 3.24
CA ALA A 87 -3.12 16.98 4.21
C ALA A 87 -1.92 17.82 4.66
N GLU A 88 -0.79 17.18 4.92
CA GLU A 88 0.37 17.80 5.59
C GLU A 88 1.39 18.35 4.59
N VAL A 89 1.61 17.67 3.46
CA VAL A 89 2.63 18.04 2.46
C VAL A 89 1.98 18.78 1.30
N ASP A 90 0.98 18.15 0.65
CA ASP A 90 0.38 18.70 -0.56
C ASP A 90 -0.65 19.81 -0.26
N LYS A 91 -1.18 19.87 0.98
CA LYS A 91 -2.22 20.81 1.43
C LYS A 91 -3.53 20.74 0.63
N LYS A 92 -3.92 19.54 0.21
CA LYS A 92 -5.09 19.29 -0.65
C LYS A 92 -6.23 18.50 -0.01
N ASN A 93 -5.94 17.70 1.03
CA ASN A 93 -6.95 16.85 1.70
C ASN A 93 -7.77 15.96 0.75
N VAL A 94 -7.12 15.39 -0.27
CA VAL A 94 -7.73 14.54 -1.32
C VAL A 94 -8.28 13.23 -0.75
N PHE A 95 -7.64 12.67 0.26
CA PHE A 95 -7.94 11.34 0.77
C PHE A 95 -8.41 11.40 2.22
N SER A 96 -9.39 10.57 2.55
CA SER A 96 -9.89 10.34 3.91
C SER A 96 -10.21 8.86 4.12
N LEU A 97 -10.34 8.43 5.37
CA LEU A 97 -10.91 7.10 5.68
C LEU A 97 -12.36 7.26 6.13
N SER A 98 -13.23 6.38 5.62
CA SER A 98 -14.64 6.30 5.98
C SER A 98 -15.01 4.89 6.44
N GLY A 99 -16.15 4.74 7.11
CA GLY A 99 -16.61 3.47 7.66
C GLY A 99 -16.01 3.12 9.03
N ARG A 100 -16.35 1.93 9.53
CA ARG A 100 -15.95 1.45 10.87
C ARG A 100 -15.70 -0.06 10.87
N GLY A 101 -14.75 -0.51 11.69
CA GLY A 101 -14.39 -1.94 11.76
C GLY A 101 -13.97 -2.46 10.39
N ASN A 102 -14.50 -3.62 9.99
CA ASN A 102 -14.23 -4.25 8.70
C ASN A 102 -14.82 -3.51 7.48
N THR A 103 -15.63 -2.46 7.69
CA THR A 103 -16.13 -1.59 6.60
C THR A 103 -15.27 -0.34 6.41
N LYS A 104 -14.21 -0.16 7.21
CA LYS A 104 -13.28 0.98 7.06
C LYS A 104 -12.60 0.90 5.69
N HIS A 105 -12.61 2.00 4.93
CA HIS A 105 -12.02 2.06 3.60
C HIS A 105 -11.55 3.49 3.27
N LEU A 106 -10.66 3.58 2.28
CA LEU A 106 -10.18 4.84 1.73
C LEU A 106 -11.24 5.44 0.80
N ILE A 107 -11.46 6.75 0.91
CA ILE A 107 -12.33 7.53 0.02
C ILE A 107 -11.59 8.74 -0.56
N CYS A 108 -12.07 9.22 -1.70
CA CYS A 108 -11.70 10.50 -2.27
C CYS A 108 -12.62 11.59 -1.69
N ASN A 109 -12.03 12.69 -1.23
CA ASN A 109 -12.74 13.82 -0.63
C ASN A 109 -13.25 14.77 -1.74
N SER A 110 -14.25 14.30 -2.46
CA SER A 110 -15.01 15.04 -3.47
C SER A 110 -16.49 14.74 -3.28
N GLU A 111 -17.38 15.60 -3.80
CA GLU A 111 -18.82 15.40 -3.70
C GLU A 111 -19.28 14.08 -4.35
N SER A 112 -18.65 13.68 -5.46
CA SER A 112 -18.90 12.42 -6.15
C SER A 112 -18.22 11.21 -5.51
N GLY A 113 -17.28 11.42 -4.58
CA GLY A 113 -16.39 10.39 -4.06
C GLY A 113 -15.39 9.83 -5.09
N LYS A 114 -15.23 10.49 -6.26
CA LYS A 114 -14.30 10.09 -7.32
C LYS A 114 -13.02 10.92 -7.32
N LEU A 115 -11.91 10.30 -7.67
CA LEU A 115 -10.59 10.92 -7.71
C LEU A 115 -10.48 12.02 -8.77
N GLY A 116 -11.13 11.83 -9.93
CA GLY A 116 -11.11 12.79 -11.03
C GLY A 116 -11.74 14.15 -10.70
N ASP A 117 -12.59 14.20 -9.68
CA ASP A 117 -13.23 15.44 -9.22
C ASP A 117 -12.47 16.10 -8.05
N THR A 118 -11.30 15.57 -7.71
CA THR A 118 -10.38 16.17 -6.73
C THR A 118 -9.32 17.02 -7.43
N ASN A 119 -8.54 17.79 -6.68
CA ASN A 119 -7.40 18.54 -7.20
C ASN A 119 -6.05 17.79 -7.09
N LEU A 120 -6.08 16.45 -6.98
CA LEU A 120 -4.88 15.62 -6.99
C LEU A 120 -4.11 15.85 -8.30
N ALA A 121 -2.78 15.97 -8.21
CA ALA A 121 -1.90 15.94 -9.36
C ALA A 121 -0.97 14.71 -9.27
N ALA A 122 -0.57 14.17 -10.42
CA ALA A 122 0.35 13.02 -10.47
C ALA A 122 1.71 13.30 -9.79
N THR A 123 2.11 14.57 -9.71
CA THR A 123 3.33 15.05 -9.04
C THR A 123 3.22 15.14 -7.52
N ASP A 124 2.02 15.03 -6.96
CA ASP A 124 1.79 15.19 -5.52
C ASP A 124 2.50 14.09 -4.71
N LYS A 125 2.86 14.39 -3.46
CA LYS A 125 3.43 13.38 -2.56
C LYS A 125 2.43 12.26 -2.31
N ALA A 126 1.14 12.58 -2.15
CA ALA A 126 0.07 11.61 -1.94
C ALA A 126 -0.08 10.61 -3.11
N ALA A 127 0.18 11.04 -4.35
CA ALA A 127 0.15 10.18 -5.52
C ALA A 127 1.30 9.13 -5.53
N ASN A 128 2.39 9.41 -4.82
CA ASN A 128 3.64 8.65 -4.92
C ASN A 128 4.05 7.92 -3.63
N VAL A 129 3.35 8.15 -2.51
CA VAL A 129 3.72 7.61 -1.19
C VAL A 129 3.14 6.22 -0.89
N CYS A 130 2.19 5.72 -1.71
CA CYS A 130 1.52 4.46 -1.41
C CYS A 130 2.51 3.27 -1.43
N PRO A 131 2.65 2.52 -0.31
CA PRO A 131 3.63 1.43 -0.18
C PRO A 131 3.17 0.12 -0.86
N VAL A 132 1.90 0.06 -1.24
CA VAL A 132 1.22 -1.08 -1.86
C VAL A 132 0.58 -0.68 -3.20
N GLY A 133 -0.07 -1.61 -3.88
CA GLY A 133 -0.62 -1.41 -5.23
C GLY A 133 -1.98 -0.72 -5.31
N VAL A 134 -2.25 0.29 -4.48
CA VAL A 134 -3.54 1.02 -4.47
C VAL A 134 -3.50 2.21 -5.41
N ILE A 135 -2.61 3.16 -5.15
CA ILE A 135 -2.47 4.40 -5.92
C ILE A 135 -1.42 4.15 -7.00
N LEU A 136 -1.86 4.12 -8.26
CA LEU A 136 -1.06 3.73 -9.40
C LEU A 136 -1.11 4.80 -10.49
N HIS A 137 0.03 5.04 -11.12
CA HIS A 137 0.13 5.86 -12.33
C HIS A 137 -0.35 5.05 -13.52
N LYS A 138 -1.29 5.59 -14.30
CA LYS A 138 -1.76 4.97 -15.52
C LYS A 138 -0.62 4.93 -16.55
N ARG A 139 -0.56 3.86 -17.36
CA ARG A 139 0.41 3.66 -18.45
C ARG A 139 1.87 3.45 -18.00
N HIS A 140 2.11 3.30 -16.70
CA HIS A 140 3.45 3.06 -16.12
C HIS A 140 3.57 1.67 -15.45
N GLY A 141 2.67 0.75 -15.81
CA GLY A 141 2.68 -0.62 -15.31
C GLY A 141 3.76 -1.46 -15.97
N PHE A 142 4.40 -2.34 -15.18
CA PHE A 142 5.36 -3.36 -15.65
C PHE A 142 6.61 -2.83 -16.42
N GLU A 143 6.97 -1.57 -16.26
CA GLU A 143 8.13 -0.96 -16.94
C GLU A 143 9.49 -1.57 -16.53
N VAL A 144 9.58 -2.06 -15.29
CA VAL A 144 10.82 -2.63 -14.74
C VAL A 144 10.82 -4.15 -14.90
N PRO A 145 11.77 -4.73 -15.65
CA PRO A 145 11.86 -6.17 -15.82
C PRO A 145 12.08 -6.94 -14.51
N TYR A 146 11.64 -8.20 -14.50
CA TYR A 146 11.96 -9.15 -13.42
C TYR A 146 13.48 -9.26 -13.21
N GLY A 147 13.89 -9.42 -11.95
CA GLY A 147 15.29 -9.44 -11.53
C GLY A 147 15.90 -8.03 -11.34
N ARG A 148 15.16 -6.97 -11.71
CA ARG A 148 15.59 -5.57 -11.54
C ARG A 148 14.61 -4.73 -10.72
N ARG A 149 13.53 -5.33 -10.24
CA ARG A 149 12.55 -4.64 -9.39
C ARG A 149 13.16 -4.45 -8.00
N ARG A 150 12.66 -3.45 -7.27
CA ARG A 150 13.24 -2.98 -6.00
C ARG A 150 13.55 -4.11 -5.01
N PHE A 151 12.62 -5.05 -4.84
CA PHE A 151 12.73 -6.17 -3.91
C PHE A 151 13.18 -7.47 -4.58
N ASP A 152 13.51 -7.46 -5.88
CA ASP A 152 14.20 -8.59 -6.53
C ASP A 152 15.71 -8.54 -6.23
N THR A 153 16.27 -7.35 -6.09
CA THR A 153 17.72 -7.14 -5.92
C THR A 153 18.18 -7.20 -4.46
N ALA A 154 17.31 -6.86 -3.52
CA ALA A 154 17.58 -6.90 -2.08
C ALA A 154 16.25 -7.07 -1.31
N PRO A 155 16.24 -7.83 -0.20
CA PRO A 155 15.08 -7.90 0.69
C PRO A 155 14.75 -6.56 1.31
N ILE A 156 13.53 -6.41 1.84
CA ILE A 156 13.10 -5.14 2.44
C ILE A 156 13.87 -4.84 3.75
N SER A 157 14.31 -5.88 4.45
CA SER A 157 15.14 -5.82 5.66
C SER A 157 16.55 -5.25 5.44
N ASP A 158 17.07 -5.22 4.22
CA ASP A 158 18.41 -4.68 3.94
C ASP A 158 18.49 -3.15 4.04
N ASN A 159 17.36 -2.43 3.97
CA ASN A 159 17.35 -0.96 3.96
C ASN A 159 16.24 -0.34 4.83
N PRO A 160 16.15 -0.69 6.13
CA PRO A 160 14.99 -0.36 6.96
C PRO A 160 14.79 1.16 7.12
N VAL A 161 15.87 1.94 7.13
CA VAL A 161 15.85 3.41 7.26
C VAL A 161 15.15 4.08 6.07
N GLN A 162 15.28 3.53 4.86
CA GLN A 162 14.63 4.07 3.66
C GLN A 162 13.09 4.00 3.75
N TYR A 163 12.57 3.10 4.59
CA TYR A 163 11.15 2.83 4.77
C TYR A 163 10.59 3.31 6.12
N ALA A 164 11.47 3.81 6.99
CA ALA A 164 11.09 4.38 8.27
C ALA A 164 10.28 5.68 8.08
N PRO A 165 9.34 6.01 8.99
CA PRO A 165 8.67 7.30 8.98
C PRO A 165 9.69 8.45 9.02
N VAL A 166 9.41 9.55 8.30
CA VAL A 166 10.34 10.66 8.01
C VAL A 166 11.13 11.20 9.23
N LYS A 167 10.59 11.10 10.44
CA LYS A 167 11.28 11.52 11.68
C LYS A 167 12.52 10.68 12.03
N GLU A 168 12.65 9.49 11.48
CA GLU A 168 13.74 8.53 11.73
C GLU A 168 14.72 8.43 10.54
N GLN A 169 14.55 9.28 9.51
CA GLN A 169 15.40 9.34 8.33
C GLN A 169 16.52 10.40 8.44
N VAL A 170 16.84 10.83 9.67
CA VAL A 170 17.87 11.84 10.01
C VAL A 170 18.95 11.20 10.87
#